data_AF-A0A5J4N6L5-F1
#
_entry.id   AF-A0A5J4N6L5-F1
#
_cell.length_a   1.000
_cell.length_b   1.000
_cell.length_c   1.000
_cell.angle_alpha   90.00
_cell.angle_beta   90.00
_cell.angle_gamma   90.00
#
_symmetry.space_group_name_H-M   'P 1'
#
loop_
_entity.id
_entity.type
_entity.pdbx_description
1 polymer ?
#
loop_
_entity_poly.entity_id
_entity_poly.type
_entity_poly.pdbx_seq_one_letter_code
_entity_poly.pdbx_strand_id
1 'polypeptide(L)'
;MTDPGWPQILRINPLLDWTYADVWTFIRKLSLPYCSLYDVGYTSIGSMEDTHPNPKLRHITESGRIGYHPAYTLTDLKSERFGRQGPDPSN
;
A
#
# COMPACT_ATOMS: atom_id res chain seq x y z
N MET A 1 -20.48 18.94 7.31
CA MET A 1 -19.73 20.01 6.62
C MET A 1 -18.25 19.76 6.81
N THR A 2 -17.42 20.20 5.87
CA THR A 2 -15.95 20.10 5.95
C THR A 2 -15.37 20.94 7.09
N ASP A 3 -14.14 20.60 7.47
CA ASP A 3 -13.42 21.21 8.59
C ASP A 3 -13.09 22.70 8.31
N PRO A 4 -12.93 23.55 9.34
CA PRO A 4 -12.57 24.96 9.16
C PRO A 4 -11.29 25.13 8.31
N GLY A 5 -11.30 26.09 7.39
CA GLY A 5 -10.20 26.32 6.43
C GLY A 5 -10.32 25.52 5.13
N TRP A 6 -11.24 24.57 5.03
CA TRP A 6 -11.58 23.88 3.79
C TRP A 6 -12.83 24.49 3.11
N PRO A 7 -12.93 24.41 1.77
CA PRO A 7 -14.16 24.73 1.06
C PRO A 7 -15.36 23.97 1.65
N GLN A 8 -16.48 24.66 1.80
CA GLN A 8 -17.69 24.11 2.43
C GLN A 8 -18.44 23.18 1.47
N ILE A 9 -18.15 21.88 1.56
CA ILE A 9 -18.72 20.84 0.70
C ILE A 9 -19.17 19.62 1.51
N LEU A 10 -20.03 18.79 0.91
CA LEU A 10 -20.40 17.49 1.46
C LEU A 10 -19.30 16.45 1.13
N ARG A 11 -18.74 15.80 2.15
CA ARG A 11 -17.86 14.63 1.97
C ARG A 11 -18.71 13.36 2.00
N ILE A 12 -18.62 12.56 0.95
CA ILE A 12 -19.23 11.22 0.88
C ILE A 12 -18.09 10.21 0.78
N ASN A 13 -17.98 9.31 1.76
CA ASN A 13 -16.89 8.33 1.85
C ASN A 13 -17.46 6.90 1.73
N PRO A 14 -17.81 6.44 0.52
CA PRO A 14 -18.49 5.14 0.34
C PRO A 14 -17.62 3.92 0.65
N LEU A 15 -16.30 4.12 0.76
CA LEU A 15 -15.31 3.07 1.06
C LEU A 15 -14.78 3.17 2.51
N LEU A 16 -15.43 3.93 3.39
CA LEU A 16 -14.91 4.20 4.74
C LEU A 16 -14.66 2.92 5.55
N ASP A 17 -15.53 1.93 5.41
CA ASP A 17 -15.45 0.67 6.14
C ASP A 17 -14.65 -0.42 5.40
N TRP A 18 -14.08 -0.11 4.23
CA TRP A 18 -13.29 -1.08 3.49
C TRP A 18 -11.94 -1.29 4.14
N THR A 19 -11.57 -2.56 4.32
CA THR A 19 -10.24 -2.94 4.74
C THR A 19 -9.30 -3.07 3.53
N TYR A 20 -7.99 -3.14 3.80
CA TYR A 20 -6.99 -3.48 2.79
C TYR A 20 -7.32 -4.79 2.05
N ALA A 21 -7.84 -5.79 2.76
CA ALA A 21 -8.25 -7.06 2.17
C ALA A 21 -9.45 -6.92 1.24
N ASP A 22 -10.41 -6.06 1.58
CA ASP A 22 -11.59 -5.79 0.73
C ASP A 22 -11.19 -5.14 -0.59
N VAL A 23 -10.27 -4.16 -0.54
CA VAL A 23 -9.72 -3.49 -1.73
C VAL A 23 -9.10 -4.51 -2.70
N TRP A 24 -8.19 -5.36 -2.22
CA TRP A 24 -7.54 -6.34 -3.08
C TRP A 24 -8.48 -7.44 -3.55
N THR A 25 -9.40 -7.88 -2.69
CA THR A 25 -10.42 -8.86 -3.07
C THR A 25 -11.27 -8.33 -4.22
N PHE A 26 -11.71 -7.08 -4.15
CA PHE A 26 -12.51 -6.44 -5.20
C PHE A 26 -11.73 -6.30 -6.51
N ILE A 27 -10.53 -5.70 -6.47
CA ILE A 27 -9.68 -5.47 -7.65
C ILE A 27 -9.38 -6.80 -8.36
N ARG A 28 -8.97 -7.83 -7.61
CA ARG A 28 -8.54 -9.12 -8.16
C ARG A 28 -9.71 -9.97 -8.64
N LYS A 29 -10.83 -10.03 -7.90
CA LYS A 29 -12.02 -10.81 -8.33
C LYS A 29 -12.61 -10.27 -9.63
N LEU A 30 -12.53 -8.96 -9.85
CA LEU A 30 -13.05 -8.31 -11.05
C LEU A 30 -11.98 -8.10 -12.13
N SER A 31 -10.74 -8.54 -11.91
CA SER A 31 -9.62 -8.36 -12.83
C SER A 31 -9.44 -6.90 -13.28
N LEU A 32 -9.61 -5.96 -12.35
CA LEU A 32 -9.44 -4.54 -12.64
C LEU A 32 -7.94 -4.22 -12.82
N PRO A 33 -7.59 -3.34 -13.77
CA PRO A 33 -6.22 -2.83 -13.86
C PRO A 33 -5.87 -2.03 -12.60
N TYR A 34 -4.64 -2.18 -12.12
CA TYR A 34 -4.08 -1.42 -11.00
C TYR A 34 -2.63 -1.05 -11.30
N CYS A 35 -2.07 -0.13 -10.50
CA CYS A 35 -0.70 0.36 -10.69
C CYS A 35 0.34 -0.77 -10.49
N SER A 36 1.24 -0.95 -11.45
CA SER A 36 2.24 -2.04 -11.43
C SER A 36 3.23 -1.95 -10.27
N LEU A 37 3.36 -0.81 -9.60
CA LEU A 37 4.18 -0.69 -8.39
C LEU A 37 3.69 -1.65 -7.29
N TYR A 38 2.39 -1.94 -7.23
CA TYR A 38 1.85 -2.91 -6.30
C TYR A 38 2.34 -4.34 -6.58
N ASP A 39 2.72 -4.68 -7.81
CA ASP A 39 3.29 -6.01 -8.12
C ASP A 39 4.72 -6.18 -7.61
N VAL A 40 5.43 -5.07 -7.36
CA VAL A 40 6.82 -5.06 -6.89
C VAL A 40 6.94 -4.62 -5.42
N GLY A 41 5.89 -4.90 -4.63
CA GLY A 41 5.95 -4.84 -3.17
C GLY A 41 5.57 -3.51 -2.53
N TYR A 42 5.20 -2.49 -3.29
CA TYR A 42 4.65 -1.27 -2.72
C TYR A 42 3.25 -1.56 -2.18
N THR A 43 2.95 -1.19 -0.94
CA THR A 43 1.61 -1.40 -0.33
C THR A 43 0.89 -0.09 -0.02
N SER A 44 1.62 1.03 -0.01
CA SER A 44 1.08 2.38 0.16
C SER A 44 1.91 3.35 -0.67
N ILE A 45 1.28 4.06 -1.61
CA ILE A 45 1.98 4.97 -2.53
C ILE A 45 1.86 6.41 -2.01
N GLY A 46 3.01 7.04 -1.74
CA GLY A 46 3.13 8.44 -1.32
C GLY A 46 3.98 9.23 -2.33
N SER A 47 4.95 10.00 -1.84
CA SER A 47 5.86 10.75 -2.70
C SER A 47 7.07 9.89 -3.09
N MET A 48 7.88 10.35 -4.04
CA MET A 48 9.05 9.57 -4.48
C MET A 48 10.16 9.52 -3.42
N GLU A 49 10.16 10.47 -2.48
CA GLU A 49 11.18 10.63 -1.45
C GLU A 49 10.95 9.70 -0.25
N ASP A 50 9.70 9.34 0.03
CA ASP A 50 9.31 8.66 1.27
C ASP A 50 8.66 7.29 1.03
N THR A 51 8.54 6.83 -0.21
CA THR A 51 7.79 5.62 -0.54
C THR A 51 8.70 4.52 -1.04
N HIS A 52 8.74 3.41 -0.30
CA HIS A 52 9.54 2.23 -0.59
C HIS A 52 8.68 0.95 -0.59
N PRO A 53 9.15 -0.15 -1.20
CA PRO A 53 8.50 -1.46 -1.06
C PRO A 53 8.36 -1.88 0.41
N ASN A 54 7.25 -2.54 0.74
CA ASN A 54 6.97 -2.96 2.10
C ASN A 54 8.01 -4.01 2.56
N PRO A 55 8.73 -3.76 3.67
CA PRO A 55 9.74 -4.70 4.16
C PRO A 55 9.16 -6.07 4.53
N LYS A 56 7.88 -6.17 4.86
CA LYS A 56 7.20 -7.44 5.15
C LYS A 56 7.00 -8.33 3.93
N LEU A 57 7.12 -7.77 2.72
CA LEU A 57 6.99 -8.51 1.46
C LEU A 57 8.34 -8.91 0.86
N ARG A 58 9.45 -8.55 1.53
CA ARG A 58 10.81 -8.85 1.09
C ARG A 58 11.08 -10.35 1.10
N HIS A 59 11.70 -10.86 0.04
CA HIS A 59 12.25 -12.21 -0.05
C HIS A 59 13.60 -12.23 -0.79
N ILE A 60 14.31 -13.35 -0.71
CA ILE A 60 15.51 -13.61 -1.50
C ILE A 60 15.14 -14.52 -2.66
N THR A 61 15.46 -14.13 -3.88
CA THR A 61 15.24 -14.93 -5.09
C THR A 61 16.22 -16.09 -5.16
N GLU A 62 15.94 -17.07 -6.02
CA GLU A 62 16.86 -18.19 -6.30
C GLU A 62 18.26 -17.72 -6.72
N SER A 63 18.35 -16.55 -7.36
CA SER A 63 19.62 -15.93 -7.77
C SER A 63 20.33 -15.15 -6.64
N GLY A 64 19.83 -15.21 -5.41
CA GLY A 64 20.38 -14.48 -4.26
C GLY A 64 20.09 -12.96 -4.26
N ARG A 65 19.18 -12.47 -5.10
CA ARG A 65 18.83 -11.05 -5.17
C ARG A 65 17.64 -10.75 -4.25
N ILE A 66 17.51 -9.50 -3.82
CA ILE A 66 16.34 -9.04 -3.07
C ILE A 66 15.16 -8.87 -4.04
N GLY A 67 14.06 -9.53 -3.74
CA GLY A 67 12.77 -9.37 -4.42
C GLY A 67 11.67 -9.00 -3.43
N TYR A 68 10.49 -8.65 -3.94
CA TYR A 68 9.31 -8.38 -3.14
C TYR A 68 8.10 -9.11 -3.72
N HIS A 69 7.26 -9.63 -2.83
CA HIS A 69 5.97 -10.18 -3.24
C HIS A 69 4.97 -9.07 -3.56
N PRO A 70 3.96 -9.33 -4.42
CA PRO A 70 2.91 -8.36 -4.71
C PRO A 70 2.13 -7.90 -3.47
N ALA A 71 1.63 -6.67 -3.50
CA ALA A 71 0.95 -6.02 -2.38
C ALA A 71 -0.22 -6.84 -1.83
N TYR A 72 -1.00 -7.48 -2.69
CA TYR A 72 -2.16 -8.29 -2.28
C TYR A 72 -1.78 -9.52 -1.43
N THR A 73 -0.50 -9.88 -1.34
CA THR A 73 -0.04 -10.98 -0.48
C THR A 73 0.29 -10.52 0.95
N LEU A 74 0.15 -9.22 1.25
CA LEU A 74 0.35 -8.70 2.61
C LEU A 74 -0.74 -9.22 3.55
N THR A 75 -0.35 -9.94 4.59
CA THR A 75 -1.27 -10.56 5.55
C THR A 75 -1.53 -9.66 6.77
N ASP A 76 -0.53 -8.91 7.23
CA ASP A 76 -0.69 -7.95 8.32
C ASP A 76 -1.13 -6.58 7.78
N LEU A 77 -2.44 -6.33 7.80
CA LEU A 77 -3.04 -5.10 7.25
C LEU A 77 -2.54 -3.84 7.96
N LYS A 78 -2.14 -3.93 9.24
CA LYS A 78 -1.60 -2.78 9.99
C LYS A 78 -0.24 -2.32 9.45
N SER A 79 0.44 -3.19 8.70
CA SER A 79 1.74 -2.90 8.11
C SER A 79 1.67 -2.23 6.73
N GLU A 80 0.48 -1.88 6.22
CA GLU A 80 0.30 -1.26 4.89
C GLU A 80 1.27 -0.09 4.64
N ARG A 81 1.55 0.72 5.66
CA ARG A 81 2.38 1.94 5.52
C ARG A 81 3.82 1.76 6.00
N PHE A 82 4.29 0.54 6.24
CA PHE A 82 5.66 0.30 6.72
C PHE A 82 6.72 0.69 5.69
N GLY A 83 6.39 0.67 4.39
CA GLY A 83 7.24 1.20 3.33
C GLY A 83 7.44 2.73 3.35
N ARG A 84 6.77 3.46 4.26
CA ARG A 84 6.94 4.91 4.44
C ARG A 84 7.84 5.30 5.60
N GLN A 85 8.16 4.34 6.47
CA GLN A 85 9.16 4.58 7.50
C GLN A 85 10.50 4.59 6.77
N GLY A 86 11.22 5.72 6.85
CA GLY A 86 12.56 5.83 6.30
C GLY A 86 13.47 4.71 6.84
N PRO A 87 14.66 4.50 6.26
CA PRO A 87 15.59 3.48 6.76
C PRO A 87 15.74 3.65 8.27
N ASP A 88 15.54 2.55 9.00
CA ASP A 88 15.83 2.50 10.43
C ASP A 88 17.29 2.96 10.62
N PRO A 89 17.56 3.99 11.45
CA PRO A 89 18.92 4.48 11.68
C PRO A 89 19.84 3.45 12.38
N SER A 90 19.36 2.24 12.67
CA SER A 90 20.12 1.16 13.28
C SER A 90 20.84 0.20 12.30
N ASN A 91 20.95 0.55 11.01
CA ASN A 91 21.83 -0.14 10.04
C ASN A 91 22.99 0.74 9.58
#